data_AF-U6ZZ74-F1
#
_entry.id   AF-U6ZZ74-F1
#
_cell.length_a   1.000
_cell.length_b   1.000
_cell.length_c   1.000
_cell.angle_alpha   90.00
_cell.angle_beta   90.00
_cell.angle_gamma   90.00
#
_symmetry.space_group_name_H-M   'P 1'
#
loop_
_entity.id
_entity.type
_entity.pdbx_description
1 polymer ?
#
loop_
_entity_poly.entity_id
_entity_poly.type
_entity_poly.pdbx_seq_one_letter_code
_entity_poly.pdbx_strand_id
1 'polypeptide(L)' 'MGNPVPTLKIILILMIVVDGFWFGERLLSMAGISLLDWLPTQLINLLGILSSMLLILFNVLLLGLLSRLQLKSE' A
#
# COMPACT_ATOMS: atom_id res chain seq x y z
N MET A 1 18.67 -16.17 1.60
CA MET A 1 17.43 -15.36 1.52
C MET A 1 17.38 -14.43 2.72
N GLY A 2 17.61 -13.12 2.51
CA GLY A 2 17.65 -12.13 3.59
C GLY A 2 16.33 -12.03 4.36
N ASN A 3 16.40 -11.60 5.62
CA ASN A 3 15.25 -11.40 6.48
C ASN A 3 14.19 -10.54 5.76
N PRO A 4 12.95 -11.04 5.52
CA PRO A 4 11.92 -10.28 4.80
C PRO A 4 11.21 -9.23 5.67
N VAL A 5 11.45 -9.21 6.99
CA VAL A 5 10.81 -8.29 7.93
C VAL A 5 11.07 -6.80 7.62
N PRO A 6 12.31 -6.35 7.29
CA PRO A 6 12.56 -4.97 6.90
C PRO A 6 11.80 -4.57 5.62
N THR A 7 11.74 -5.46 4.62
CA THR A 7 11.01 -5.23 3.37
C THR A 7 9.51 -5.11 3.62
N LEU A 8 8.94 -5.97 4.47
CA LEU A 8 7.53 -5.91 4.87
C LEU A 8 7.21 -4.57 5.54
N LYS A 9 8.08 -4.11 6.46
CA LYS A 9 7.90 -2.82 7.15
C LYS A 9 7.88 -1.66 6.17
N ILE A 10 8.78 -1.65 5.19
CA ILE A 10 8.83 -0.60 4.16
C ILE A 10 7.54 -0.59 3.33
N ILE A 11 7.09 -1.76 2.87
CA ILE A 11 5.86 -1.87 2.07
C ILE A 11 4.63 -1.46 2.88
N LEU A 12 4.58 -1.82 4.16
CA LEU A 12 3.50 -1.42 5.05
C LEU A 12 3.46 0.11 5.25
N ILE A 13 4.62 0.77 5.40
CA ILE A 13 4.70 2.23 5.45
C ILE A 13 4.21 2.85 4.13
N LEU A 14 4.66 2.30 2.99
CA LEU A 14 4.23 2.78 1.66
C LEU A 14 2.71 2.63 1.47
N MET A 15 2.12 1.52 1.90
CA MET A 15 0.67 1.34 1.87
C MET A 15 -0.04 2.39 2.72
N ILE A 16 0.41 2.62 3.96
CA ILE A 16 -0.19 3.64 4.84
C ILE A 16 -0.14 5.04 4.21
N VAL A 17 0.97 5.39 3.56
CA VAL A 17 1.10 6.69 2.88
C VAL A 17 0.14 6.80 1.70
N VAL A 18 0.08 5.77 0.85
CA VAL A 18 -0.80 5.77 -0.34
C VAL A 18 -2.27 5.75 0.07
N ASP A 19 -2.66 4.90 1.02
CA ASP A 19 -4.04 4.84 1.53
C ASP A 19 -4.41 6.12 2.29
N GLY A 20 -3.46 6.71 3.02
CA GLY A 20 -3.62 8.01 3.67
C GLY A 20 -3.88 9.13 2.68
N PHE A 21 -3.21 9.13 1.52
CA PHE A 21 -3.48 10.06 0.43
C PHE A 21 -4.91 9.89 -0.11
N TRP A 22 -5.33 8.66 -0.42
CA TRP A 22 -6.70 8.39 -0.90
C TRP A 22 -7.77 8.74 0.14
N PHE A 23 -7.48 8.49 1.43
CA PHE A 23 -8.38 8.85 2.51
C PHE A 23 -8.48 10.37 2.66
N GLY A 24 -7.35 11.09 2.62
CA GLY A 24 -7.32 12.55 2.66
C GLY A 24 -8.04 13.17 1.48
N GLU A 25 -7.87 12.62 0.28
CA GLU A 25 -8.62 13.02 -0.91
C GLU A 25 -10.13 12.87 -0.69
N ARG A 26 -10.59 11.72 -0.19
CA ARG A 26 -12.02 11.50 0.09
C ARG A 26 -12.55 12.50 1.11
N LEU A 27 -11.78 12.81 2.16
CA LEU A 27 -12.16 13.81 3.15
C LEU A 27 -12.27 15.22 2.55
N LEU A 28 -11.31 15.59 1.69
CA LEU A 28 -11.33 16.88 1.00
C LEU A 28 -12.50 16.95 0.00
N SER A 29 -12.75 15.86 -0.73
CA SER A 29 -13.85 15.74 -1.68
C SER A 29 -15.21 15.90 -0.97
N MET A 30 -15.36 15.36 0.24
CA MET A 30 -16.53 15.61 1.09
C MET A 30 -16.69 17.08 1.48
N ALA A 31 -15.60 17.83 1.58
CA ALA A 31 -15.61 19.28 1.80
C ALA A 31 -15.80 20.10 0.49
N GLY A 32 -16.01 19.43 -0.65
CA GLY A 32 -16.17 20.05 -1.97
C GLY A 32 -14.85 20.45 -2.64
N ILE A 33 -13.72 19.99 -2.13
CA ILE A 33 -12.38 20.30 -2.63
C ILE A 33 -11.75 19.01 -3.18
N SER A 34 -11.46 18.95 -4.47
CA SER A 34 -10.80 17.78 -5.06
C SER A 34 -9.36 18.12 -5.46
N LEU A 35 -8.40 17.44 -4.81
CA LEU A 35 -6.99 17.49 -5.23
C LEU A 35 -6.78 16.75 -6.56
N LEU A 36 -7.61 15.73 -6.83
CA LEU A 36 -7.50 14.94 -8.04
C LEU A 36 -7.90 15.72 -9.29
N ASP A 37 -8.77 16.72 -9.17
CA ASP A 37 -9.19 17.55 -10.30
C ASP A 37 -8.03 18.37 -10.89
N TRP A 38 -6.98 18.60 -10.08
CA TRP A 38 -5.75 19.27 -10.50
C TRP A 38 -4.69 18.31 -11.05
N LEU A 39 -4.88 17.00 -10.94
CA LEU A 39 -3.92 16.01 -11.42
C LEU A 39 -4.31 15.44 -12.80
N PRO A 40 -3.33 15.22 -13.70
CA PRO A 40 -3.53 14.45 -14.92
C PRO A 40 -4.06 13.04 -14.62
N THR A 41 -5.04 12.59 -15.40
CA THR A 41 -5.65 11.26 -15.28
C THR A 41 -4.62 10.12 -15.29
N GLN A 42 -3.51 10.29 -16.02
CA GLN A 42 -2.42 9.32 -16.05
C GLN A 42 -1.76 9.14 -14.68
N LEU A 43 -1.57 10.21 -13.91
CA LEU A 43 -0.99 10.14 -12.56
C LEU A 43 -1.97 9.51 -11.56
N ILE A 44 -3.26 9.81 -11.69
CA ILE A 44 -4.31 9.19 -10.86
C ILE A 44 -4.35 7.68 -11.10
N ASN A 45 -4.34 7.26 -12.36
CA ASN A 45 -4.31 5.85 -12.72
C ASN A 45 -3.04 5.16 -12.22
N LEU A 46 -1.88 5.83 -12.32
CA LEU A 46 -0.62 5.30 -11.79
C LEU A 46 -0.68 5.10 -10.27
N LEU A 47 -1.23 6.06 -9.52
CA LEU A 47 -1.43 5.94 -8.07
C LEU A 47 -2.40 4.81 -7.71
N GLY A 48 -3.45 4.61 -8.52
CA GLY A 48 -4.39 3.50 -8.35
C GLY A 48 -3.75 2.13 -8.58
N ILE A 49 -2.93 2.02 -9.64
CA ILE A 49 -2.15 0.81 -9.93
C ILE A 49 -1.14 0.55 -8.82
N LEU A 50 -0.46 1.60 -8.34
CA LEU A 50 0.52 1.50 -7.26
C LEU A 50 -0.12 0.98 -5.97
N SER A 51 -1.31 1.46 -5.59
CA SER A 51 -2.06 0.96 -4.43
C SER A 51 -2.35 -0.53 -4.56
N SER A 52 -2.88 -0.96 -5.72
CA SER A 52 -3.18 -2.37 -6.00
C SER A 52 -1.92 -3.25 -5.95
N MET A 53 -0.81 -2.77 -6.53
CA MET A 53 0.46 -3.50 -6.56
C MET A 53 1.06 -3.64 -5.16
N LEU A 54 1.02 -2.57 -4.34
CA LEU A 54 1.52 -2.60 -2.96
C LEU A 54 0.72 -3.60 -2.11
N LEU A 55 -0.60 -3.65 -2.28
CA LEU A 55 -1.45 -4.67 -1.64
C LEU A 55 -1.04 -6.09 -2.03
N ILE A 56 -0.81 -6.35 -3.31
CA ILE A 56 -0.38 -7.66 -3.78
C ILE A 56 0.99 -8.04 -3.18
N LEU A 57 1.97 -7.12 -3.25
CA LEU A 57 3.31 -7.35 -2.70
C LEU A 57 3.27 -7.61 -1.19
N PHE A 58 2.44 -6.85 -0.47
CA PHE A 58 2.25 -7.04 0.96
C PHE A 58 1.70 -8.44 1.27
N ASN A 59 0.64 -8.86 0.57
CA ASN A 59 0.05 -10.18 0.75
C ASN A 59 1.03 -11.32 0.39
N VAL A 60 1.79 -11.19 -0.70
CA VAL A 60 2.82 -12.18 -1.08
C VAL A 60 3.91 -12.28 -0.01
N LEU A 61 4.37 -11.17 0.53
CA LEU A 61 5.37 -11.17 1.60
C LEU A 61 4.83 -11.74 2.90
N LEU A 62 3.55 -11.50 3.22
CA LEU A 62 2.89 -12.13 4.36
C LEU A 62 2.79 -13.65 4.17
N LEU A 63 2.40 -14.15 2.99
CA LEU A 63 2.39 -15.59 2.71
C LEU A 63 3.80 -16.21 2.85
N GLY A 64 4.82 -15.52 2.34
CA GLY A 64 6.22 -15.92 2.50
C GLY A 64 6.71 -15.91 3.96
N LEU A 65 6.17 -15.03 4.79
CA LEU A 65 6.46 -14.98 6.23
C LEU A 65 5.65 -16.00 7.04
N LEU A 66 4.39 -16.24 6.69
CA LEU A 66 3.51 -17.23 7.32
C LEU A 66 4.12 -18.62 7.26
N SER A 67 4.64 -19.02 6.09
CA SER A 67 5.35 -20.30 5.96
C SER A 67 6.57 -20.39 6.89
N ARG A 68 7.25 -19.28 7.19
CA ARG A 68 8.39 -19.24 8.14
C ARG A 68 7.97 -19.20 9.60
N LEU A 69 6.83 -18.56 9.91
CA LEU A 69 6.27 -18.51 11.26
C LEU A 69 5.67 -19.86 11.67
N GLN A 70 5.06 -20.59 10.72
CA GLN A 70 4.52 -21.94 10.96
C GLN A 70 5.62 -22.99 11.18
N LEU A 71 6.83 -22.78 10.62
CA LEU A 71 7.98 -23.68 10.82
C LEU A 71 8.65 -23.54 12.19
N LYS A 72 8.23 -22.57 13.02
CA LYS A 72 8.62 -22.51 14.42
C LYS A 72 7.58 -23.28 15.24
N SER A 73 7.51 -24.59 15.00
CA SER A 73 6.88 -25.53 15.91
C SER A 73 7.74 -25.62 17.17
N GLU A 74 7.15 -25.31 18.33
CA GLU A 74 7.50 -26.06 19.54
C GLU A 74 7.27 -27.55 19.31
#